data_AF-A0A5I0BNW3-F1
#
_entry.id   AF-A0A5I0BNW3-F1
#
_cell.length_a   1.000
_cell.length_b   1.000
_cell.length_c   1.000
_cell.angle_alpha   90.00
_cell.angle_beta   90.00
_cell.angle_gamma   90.00
#
_symmetry.space_group_name_H-M   'P 1'
#
loop_
_entity.id
_entity.type
_entity.pdbx_description
1 polymer ?
#
loop_
_entity_poly.entity_id
_entity_poly.type
_entity_poly.pdbx_seq_one_letter_code
_entity_poly.pdbx_strand_id
1 'polypeptide(L)' 'SDHLLNGIRVIARTDPTFDASLFTLYYISRENDETSVAKIKINNEGKLSEWPRGFFDQQSQDMYTIMTGSFEHPNI' A
#
# COMPACT_ATOMS: atom_id res chain seq x y z
N SER A 1 3.33 5.94 -0.65
CA SER A 1 4.36 5.47 -1.61
C SER A 1 3.75 4.32 -2.40
N ASP A 2 2.74 4.67 -3.17
CA ASP A 2 1.82 3.68 -3.74
C ASP A 2 2.24 3.34 -5.16
N HIS A 3 3.00 4.23 -5.81
CA HIS A 3 3.53 4.06 -7.16
C HIS A 3 4.49 2.87 -7.30
N LEU A 4 5.40 2.65 -6.35
CA LEU A 4 6.31 1.49 -6.40
C LEU A 4 5.52 0.18 -6.30
N LEU A 5 4.64 0.09 -5.30
CA LEU A 5 3.84 -1.12 -5.07
C LEU A 5 2.87 -1.36 -6.22
N ASN A 6 2.23 -0.32 -6.73
CA ASN A 6 1.36 -0.41 -7.90
C ASN A 6 2.13 -0.83 -9.15
N GLY A 7 3.37 -0.36 -9.35
CA GLY A 7 4.24 -0.83 -10.44
C GLY A 7 4.52 -2.33 -10.36
N ILE A 8 4.87 -2.84 -9.18
CA ILE A 8 5.07 -4.28 -8.95
C ILE A 8 3.78 -5.05 -9.24
N ARG A 9 2.62 -4.54 -8.77
CA ARG A 9 1.32 -5.18 -9.01
C ARG A 9 0.90 -5.18 -10.48
N VAL A 10 1.25 -4.14 -11.25
CA VAL A 10 1.02 -4.09 -12.69
C VAL A 10 1.84 -5.17 -13.38
N ILE A 11 3.15 -5.25 -13.12
CA ILE A 11 4.02 -6.27 -13.73
C ILE A 11 3.54 -7.68 -13.34
N ALA A 12 3.19 -7.89 -12.07
CA ALA A 12 2.63 -9.16 -11.60
C ALA A 12 1.37 -9.59 -12.38
N ARG A 13 0.60 -8.63 -12.91
CA ARG A 13 -0.61 -8.92 -13.66
C ARG A 13 -0.39 -9.06 -15.17
N THR A 14 0.62 -8.36 -15.71
CA THR A 14 0.83 -8.24 -17.16
C THR A 14 1.95 -9.11 -17.70
N ASP A 15 2.93 -9.47 -16.88
CA ASP A 15 4.08 -10.27 -17.28
C ASP A 15 3.89 -11.74 -16.86
N PRO A 16 3.75 -12.69 -17.81
CA PRO A 16 3.58 -14.11 -17.51
C PRO A 16 4.83 -14.76 -16.91
N THR A 17 5.99 -14.11 -16.98
CA THR A 17 7.26 -14.58 -16.38
C THR A 17 7.47 -14.06 -14.96
N PHE A 18 6.53 -13.25 -14.44
CA PHE A 18 6.62 -12.73 -13.09
C PHE A 18 6.63 -13.85 -12.05
N ASP A 19 7.62 -13.79 -11.15
CA ASP A 19 7.70 -14.66 -9.99
C ASP A 19 7.66 -13.81 -8.71
N ALA A 20 6.59 -13.97 -7.95
CA ALA A 20 6.40 -13.29 -6.67
C ALA A 20 7.48 -13.66 -5.63
N SER A 21 8.15 -14.81 -5.78
CA SER A 21 9.22 -15.24 -4.86
C SER A 21 10.42 -14.29 -4.86
N LEU A 22 10.62 -13.54 -5.94
CA LEU A 22 11.68 -12.55 -6.10
C LEU A 22 11.45 -11.29 -5.26
N PHE A 23 10.23 -11.08 -4.76
CA PHE A 23 9.85 -9.88 -4.02
C PHE A 23 9.51 -10.22 -2.57
N THR A 24 10.04 -9.45 -1.64
CA THR A 24 9.57 -9.44 -0.25
C THR A 24 9.38 -8.00 0.19
N LEU A 25 8.15 -7.67 0.61
CA LEU A 25 7.83 -6.36 1.15
C LEU A 25 7.91 -6.39 2.67
N TYR A 26 8.68 -5.48 3.24
CA TYR A 26 8.68 -5.21 4.67
C TYR A 26 8.06 -3.85 4.90
N TYR A 27 6.99 -3.82 5.70
CA TYR A 27 6.37 -2.59 6.16
C TYR A 27 6.83 -2.32 7.59
N ILE A 28 7.41 -1.14 7.80
CA ILE A 28 7.89 -0.71 9.10
C ILE A 28 6.98 0.42 9.56
N SER A 29 6.36 0.26 10.72
CA SER A 29 5.55 1.28 11.36
C SER A 29 6.06 1.56 12.77
N ARG A 30 5.76 2.75 13.28
CA ARG A 30 6.03 3.13 14.66
C ARG A 30 4.75 3.61 15.31
N GLU A 31 4.36 2.99 16.41
CA GLU A 31 3.21 3.39 17.23
C GLU A 31 3.63 3.41 18.70
N ASN A 32 3.34 4.49 19.42
CA ASN A 32 3.62 4.64 20.86
C ASN A 32 5.07 4.30 21.25
N ASP A 33 6.06 4.78 20.49
CA ASP A 33 7.49 4.48 20.65
C ASP A 33 7.92 3.02 20.39
N GLU A 34 7.01 2.12 20.02
CA GLU A 34 7.33 0.78 19.55
C GLU A 34 7.44 0.75 18.02
N THR A 35 8.48 0.07 17.52
CA THR A 35 8.66 -0.17 16.08
C THR A 35 8.15 -1.56 15.74
N SER A 36 7.17 -1.64 14.85
CA SER A 36 6.64 -2.89 14.32
C SER A 36 7.14 -3.10 12.89
N VAL A 37 7.45 -4.35 12.57
CA VAL A 37 7.85 -4.77 11.22
C VAL A 37 6.93 -5.89 10.76
N ALA A 38 6.12 -5.60 9.76
CA ALA A 38 5.23 -6.56 9.11
C ALA A 38 5.84 -7.06 7.80
N LYS A 39 5.88 -8.37 7.61
CA LYS A 39 6.27 -8.98 6.33
C LYS A 39 5.02 -9.20 5.48
N ILE A 40 4.94 -8.47 4.37
CA ILE A 40 3.83 -8.55 3.42
C ILE A 40 4.28 -9.37 2.22
N LYS A 41 3.50 -10.38 1.86
CA LYS A 41 3.73 -11.21 0.67
C LYS A 41 2.90 -10.69 -0.49
N ILE A 42 3.48 -10.68 -1.68
CA ILE A 42 2.74 -10.53 -2.94
C ILE A 42 2.56 -11.92 -3.56
N ASN A 43 1.47 -12.14 -4.27
CA ASN A 43 1.28 -13.34 -5.08
C ASN A 43 1.50 -13.06 -6.58
N ASN A 44 1.49 -14.10 -7.42
CA ASN A 44 1.65 -13.97 -8.88
C ASN A 44 0.48 -13.24 -9.58
N GLU A 45 -0.53 -12.77 -8.85
CA GLU A 45 -1.61 -11.94 -9.39
C GLU A 45 -1.49 -10.47 -8.95
N GLY A 46 -0.43 -10.11 -8.20
CA GLY A 46 -0.26 -8.78 -7.65
C GLY A 46 -1.17 -8.48 -6.45
N LYS A 47 -1.69 -9.50 -5.76
CA LYS A 47 -2.42 -9.35 -4.50
C LYS A 47 -1.45 -9.40 -3.33
N LEU A 48 -1.69 -8.56 -2.33
CA LEU A 48 -0.93 -8.51 -1.10
C LEU A 48 -1.63 -9.35 -0.03
N SER A 49 -0.85 -9.99 0.84
CA SER A 49 -1.38 -10.70 2.00
C SER A 49 -2.07 -9.74 2.97
N GLU A 50 -1.53 -8.54 3.12
CA GLU A 50 -2.03 -7.48 3.99
C GLU A 50 -1.71 -6.12 3.34
N TRP A 51 -2.56 -5.11 3.60
CA TRP A 51 -2.31 -3.75 3.14
C TRP A 51 -1.52 -2.98 4.21
N PRO A 52 -0.43 -2.28 3.83
CA PRO A 52 0.26 -1.39 4.74
C PRO A 52 -0.70 -0.33 5.31
N ARG A 53 -0.59 -0.04 6.61
CA ARG A 53 -1.35 1.07 7.19
C ARG A 53 -0.96 2.37 6.48
N GLY A 54 -1.96 3.15 6.12
CA GLY A 54 -1.80 4.41 5.42
C GLY A 54 -1.55 4.36 3.91
N PHE A 55 -1.57 3.16 3.30
CA PHE A 55 -1.37 3.01 1.84
C PHE A 55 -2.41 3.75 0.99
N PHE A 56 -3.62 3.97 1.52
CA PHE A 56 -4.70 4.65 0.81
C PHE A 56 -5.00 6.05 1.34
N ASP A 57 -4.20 6.57 2.28
CA ASP A 57 -4.57 7.79 3.01
C ASP A 57 -4.62 8.99 2.08
N GLN A 58 -3.61 9.19 1.22
CA GLN A 58 -3.60 10.32 0.28
C GLN A 58 -4.80 10.26 -0.67
N GLN A 59 -5.09 9.10 -1.25
CA GLN A 59 -6.22 8.94 -2.17
C GLN A 59 -7.56 9.15 -1.45
N SER A 60 -7.67 8.71 -0.21
CA SER A 60 -8.86 8.90 0.63
C SER A 60 -9.05 10.37 1.00
N GLN A 61 -7.97 11.06 1.37
CA GLN A 61 -7.95 12.49 1.66
C GLN A 61 -8.31 13.32 0.43
N ASP A 62 -7.70 13.02 -0.72
CA ASP A 62 -7.97 13.69 -2.00
C ASP A 62 -9.45 13.53 -2.39
N MET A 63 -9.97 12.29 -2.29
CA MET A 63 -11.38 12.02 -2.56
C MET A 63 -12.31 12.79 -1.62
N TYR A 64 -11.99 12.81 -0.32
CA TYR A 64 -12.74 13.58 0.67
C TYR A 64 -12.77 15.07 0.32
N THR A 65 -11.61 15.65 -0.01
CA THR A 65 -11.52 17.07 -0.38
C THR A 65 -12.29 17.39 -1.65
N ILE A 66 -12.27 16.51 -2.66
CA ILE A 66 -13.08 16.68 -3.87
C ILE A 66 -14.58 16.65 -3.56
N MET A 67 -15.01 15.73 -2.70
CA MET A 67 -16.44 15.55 -2.38
C MET A 67 -16.99 16.66 -1.47
N THR A 68 -16.17 17.19 -0.56
CA THR A 68 -16.60 18.11 0.48
C THR A 68 -16.18 19.56 0.24
N GLY A 69 -15.18 19.79 -0.61
CA GLY A 69 -14.52 21.08 -0.76
C GLY A 69 -13.70 21.50 0.47
N SER A 70 -13.41 20.57 1.39
CA SER A 70 -12.70 20.85 2.65
C SER A 70 -11.47 19.95 2.85
N PHE A 71 -10.48 20.50 3.54
CA PHE A 71 -9.29 19.78 4.02
C PHE A 71 -9.40 19.39 5.51
N GLU A 72 -10.51 19.73 6.18
CA GLU A 72 -10.73 19.31 7.58
C GLU A 72 -11.09 17.83 7.62
N HIS A 73 -10.07 16.99 7.75
CA HIS A 73 -10.26 15.56 7.91
C HIS A 73 -10.68 15.26 9.36
N PRO A 74 -11.83 14.59 9.61
CA PRO A 74 -12.06 14.02 10.93
C PRO A 74 -10.94 13.02 11.20
N ASN A 75 -10.22 13.19 12.32
CA ASN A 75 -9.03 12.43 12.70
C ASN A 75 -9.13 10.95 12.27
N ILE A 76 -8.39 10.60 11.22
CA ILE A 76 -8.17 9.24 10.72
C ILE A 76 -7.00 8.61 11.46
#